data_AF-A0A2W5XU46-F1
#
_entry.id   AF-A0A2W5XU46-F1
#
_cell.length_a   1.000
_cell.length_b   1.000
_cell.length_c   1.000
_cell.angle_alpha   90.00
_cell.angle_beta   90.00
_cell.angle_gamma   90.00
#
_symmetry.space_group_name_H-M   'P 1'
#
loop_
_entity.id
_entity.type
_entity.pdbx_description
1 polymer ?
#
loop_
_entity_poly.entity_id
_entity_poly.type
_entity_poly.pdbx_seq_one_letter_code
_entity_poly.pdbx_strand_id
1 'polypeptide(L)'
;MIRNAAKGRPNGPSSAPEISADGRFVAFASRATNLGALDPNGHISDVYLYDRASGIIGLISAGPHGQGASGPSTQPALAEGAKVVVFVSTARNLVPGDTNPHSDVFAWIAGVGIVRVSVSSTGAQANGDSGEPDVSYDGRLVTFSSTASNLAAGSTGGHRNIYVRDLLSAKTYLVSAPPANAAPNGDSSAPAISPDGASVSFFSSASNLVPGDLNRKPDVFVRSLSTGATQLASVSSAGQQQNRAVTAPFAQLSDVSNGGRFVVFDSDATNLVRGDSNRHTDVFVRDTVAKITRRVSLATTDQQSDNDSFAPRISADGRFVTFDSFARDLTPFIPAGPNVFVRDLLRHTTVMADVSAVGRARSPEHQAQLLQRPSISDDGSLVAFVSSADNLSGNRAGLQNAFVRALLPAPVTKASHRVLFLKGHAVIAFFSHDPQAGPLLCRLDHQPVALCPLGLTVLPALRPGPHVLFAFPGGQGTAYAGQPIVVRILIRRVGRGRRSRITAKATVTNPSATAAAAAFQRPGPVGTPGAGSCAIALCLRAYPTEAATPSG
;
A
#
# COMPACT_ATOMS: atom_id res chain seq x y z
N MET A 1 14.26 -8.62 -6.04
CA MET A 1 14.42 -9.59 -4.94
C MET A 1 15.37 -9.00 -3.91
N ILE A 2 14.97 -8.98 -2.65
CA ILE A 2 15.85 -8.63 -1.54
C ILE A 2 16.78 -9.82 -1.31
N ARG A 3 18.10 -9.59 -1.37
CA ARG A 3 19.12 -10.61 -1.14
C ARG A 3 20.45 -9.97 -0.79
N ASN A 4 21.32 -10.74 -0.15
CA ASN A 4 22.71 -10.40 -0.01
C ASN A 4 23.48 -10.78 -1.28
N ALA A 5 24.02 -9.79 -1.99
CA ALA A 5 24.73 -10.01 -3.24
C ALA A 5 25.93 -10.97 -3.10
N ALA A 6 26.61 -10.97 -1.95
CA ALA A 6 27.77 -11.81 -1.67
C ALA A 6 27.40 -13.24 -1.25
N LYS A 7 26.21 -13.46 -0.68
CA LYS A 7 25.76 -14.77 -0.16
C LYS A 7 24.80 -15.52 -1.11
N GLY A 8 24.59 -15.00 -2.31
CA GLY A 8 23.76 -15.62 -3.32
C GLY A 8 22.26 -15.41 -3.07
N ARG A 9 21.46 -16.45 -3.32
CA ARG A 9 20.00 -16.40 -3.18
C ARG A 9 19.57 -16.86 -1.80
N PRO A 10 18.49 -16.30 -1.21
CA PRO A 10 17.98 -16.77 0.06
C PRO A 10 17.65 -18.27 0.02
N ASN A 11 18.06 -19.01 1.05
CA ASN A 11 17.88 -20.47 1.18
C ASN A 11 16.68 -20.87 2.05
N GLY A 12 15.79 -19.93 2.36
CA GLY A 12 14.56 -20.15 3.11
C GLY A 12 13.48 -19.15 2.71
N PRO A 13 12.19 -19.43 2.99
CA PRO A 13 11.09 -18.56 2.61
C PRO A 13 11.10 -17.24 3.40
N SER A 14 10.66 -16.15 2.75
CA SER A 14 10.43 -14.84 3.34
C SER A 14 8.96 -14.43 3.28
N SER A 15 8.48 -13.67 4.27
CA SER A 15 7.08 -13.26 4.41
C SER A 15 6.95 -11.85 4.99
N ALA A 16 5.75 -11.26 4.87
CA ALA A 16 5.35 -9.98 5.46
C ALA A 16 6.37 -8.83 5.27
N PRO A 17 6.68 -8.42 4.03
CA PRO A 17 7.58 -7.31 3.78
C PRO A 17 6.86 -5.96 3.99
N GLU A 18 7.47 -5.08 4.77
CA GLU A 18 7.00 -3.73 5.01
C GLU A 18 8.06 -2.71 4.56
N ILE A 19 7.67 -1.77 3.71
CA ILE A 19 8.53 -0.71 3.18
C ILE A 19 8.31 0.62 3.89
N SER A 20 9.39 1.37 4.16
CA SER A 20 9.31 2.72 4.73
C SER A 20 8.69 3.73 3.76
N ALA A 21 8.24 4.87 4.27
CA ALA A 21 7.54 5.90 3.49
C ALA A 21 8.42 6.48 2.38
N ASP A 22 9.70 6.75 2.69
CA ASP A 22 10.71 7.17 1.72
C ASP A 22 11.17 6.04 0.77
N GLY A 23 10.68 4.82 1.00
CA GLY A 23 11.00 3.66 0.21
C GLY A 23 12.42 3.13 0.40
N ARG A 24 13.18 3.61 1.39
CA ARG A 24 14.59 3.22 1.60
C ARG A 24 14.72 1.88 2.32
N PHE A 25 13.93 1.64 3.35
CA PHE A 25 14.07 0.49 4.23
C PHE A 25 12.96 -0.52 3.98
N VAL A 26 13.28 -1.81 4.13
CA VAL A 26 12.27 -2.88 4.13
C VAL A 26 12.51 -3.84 5.29
N ALA A 27 11.54 -3.95 6.19
CA ALA A 27 11.51 -4.98 7.21
C ALA A 27 10.78 -6.22 6.67
N PHE A 28 11.25 -7.43 6.97
CA PHE A 28 10.61 -8.66 6.51
C PHE A 28 11.00 -9.84 7.40
N ALA A 29 10.13 -10.85 7.48
CA ALA A 29 10.43 -12.11 8.17
C ALA A 29 11.03 -13.12 7.19
N SER A 30 11.98 -13.96 7.63
CA SER A 30 12.59 -14.99 6.78
C SER A 30 13.16 -16.15 7.57
N ARG A 31 13.14 -17.35 6.99
CA ARG A 31 13.82 -18.57 7.50
C ARG A 31 15.17 -18.84 6.83
N ALA A 32 15.70 -17.84 6.13
CA ALA A 32 16.91 -17.99 5.33
C ALA A 32 18.15 -17.65 6.15
N THR A 33 19.08 -18.60 6.24
CA THR A 33 20.30 -18.49 7.06
C THR A 33 21.42 -17.69 6.37
N ASN A 34 21.20 -17.24 5.13
CA ASN A 34 22.21 -16.58 4.30
C ASN A 34 21.84 -15.16 3.85
N LEU A 35 20.93 -14.48 4.55
CA LEU A 35 20.51 -13.10 4.24
C LEU A 35 21.47 -12.01 4.75
N GLY A 36 22.14 -12.21 5.88
CA GLY A 36 22.95 -11.17 6.54
C GLY A 36 24.22 -11.71 7.16
N ALA A 37 24.68 -11.15 8.29
CA ALA A 37 25.65 -11.84 9.17
C ALA A 37 25.09 -13.22 9.61
N LEU A 38 25.95 -14.11 10.13
CA LEU A 38 25.58 -15.49 10.50
C LEU A 38 24.25 -15.51 11.26
N ASP A 39 23.30 -16.30 10.76
CA ASP A 39 22.03 -16.56 11.42
C ASP A 39 22.21 -17.72 12.41
N PRO A 40 22.29 -17.45 13.72
CA PRO A 40 22.84 -18.40 14.68
C PRO A 40 21.82 -19.44 15.17
N ASN A 41 20.52 -19.29 14.86
CA ASN A 41 19.44 -20.19 15.29
C ASN A 41 18.89 -21.08 14.14
N GLY A 42 19.43 -20.99 12.92
CA GLY A 42 19.10 -21.87 11.79
C GLY A 42 17.81 -21.47 11.06
N HIS A 43 17.04 -22.44 10.54
CA HIS A 43 15.85 -22.16 9.72
C HIS A 43 14.60 -21.75 10.52
N ILE A 44 14.79 -21.09 11.66
CA ILE A 44 13.73 -20.44 12.42
C ILE A 44 13.40 -19.12 11.70
N SER A 45 12.16 -18.65 11.82
CA SER A 45 11.80 -17.36 11.21
C SER A 45 12.40 -16.23 12.03
N ASP A 46 13.10 -15.32 11.36
CA ASP A 46 13.71 -14.15 11.97
C ASP A 46 13.32 -12.89 11.21
N VAL A 47 13.38 -11.75 11.90
CA VAL A 47 13.08 -10.43 11.33
C VAL A 47 14.37 -9.79 10.86
N TYR A 48 14.37 -9.34 9.61
CA TYR A 48 15.48 -8.65 8.98
C TYR A 48 15.08 -7.25 8.52
N LEU A 49 16.05 -6.35 8.47
CA LEU A 49 15.92 -5.01 7.89
C LEU A 49 16.87 -4.88 6.71
N TYR A 50 16.33 -4.51 5.54
CA TYR A 50 17.09 -4.24 4.33
C TYR A 50 17.16 -2.73 4.07
N ASP A 51 18.36 -2.17 4.02
CA ASP A 51 18.60 -0.80 3.56
C ASP A 51 18.89 -0.83 2.05
N ARG A 52 17.96 -0.31 1.24
CA ARG A 52 18.11 -0.26 -0.21
C ARG A 52 19.24 0.65 -0.68
N ALA A 53 19.61 1.66 0.11
CA ALA A 53 20.66 2.59 -0.28
C ALA A 53 22.05 1.93 -0.18
N SER A 54 22.30 1.16 0.88
CA SER A 54 23.58 0.48 1.11
C SER A 54 23.60 -0.97 0.60
N GLY A 55 22.43 -1.58 0.39
CA GLY A 55 22.29 -2.99 0.04
C GLY A 55 22.50 -3.94 1.22
N ILE A 56 22.59 -3.43 2.45
CA ILE A 56 22.87 -4.20 3.66
C ILE A 56 21.57 -4.80 4.21
N ILE A 57 21.64 -6.06 4.64
CA ILE A 57 20.57 -6.75 5.38
C ILE A 57 21.07 -7.05 6.80
N GLY A 58 20.41 -6.49 7.80
CA GLY A 58 20.68 -6.72 9.21
C GLY A 58 19.64 -7.64 9.86
N LEU A 59 20.08 -8.52 10.76
CA LEU A 59 19.19 -9.30 11.63
C LEU A 59 18.71 -8.40 12.78
N ILE A 60 17.40 -8.26 12.92
CA ILE A 60 16.74 -7.42 13.92
C ILE A 60 16.35 -8.24 15.16
N SER A 61 15.85 -9.47 14.98
CA SER A 61 15.44 -10.38 16.07
C SER A 61 16.61 -11.10 16.73
N ALA A 62 17.72 -10.39 16.99
CA ALA A 62 18.86 -10.94 17.74
C ALA A 62 18.75 -10.56 19.22
N GLY A 63 18.98 -11.52 20.11
CA GLY A 63 19.03 -11.27 21.55
C GLY A 63 20.19 -10.32 21.95
N PRO A 64 20.24 -9.88 23.22
CA PRO A 64 21.10 -8.78 23.67
C PRO A 64 22.62 -8.94 23.46
N HIS A 65 23.08 -10.16 23.19
CA HIS A 65 24.48 -10.50 22.96
C HIS A 65 24.72 -11.08 21.55
N GLY A 66 23.79 -10.85 20.61
CA GLY A 66 23.89 -11.32 19.23
C GLY A 66 23.50 -12.79 19.03
N GLN A 67 23.00 -13.46 20.07
CA GLN A 67 22.41 -14.79 19.95
C GLN A 67 21.09 -14.74 19.17
N GLY A 68 20.75 -15.81 18.47
CA GLY A 68 19.49 -15.89 17.74
C GLY A 68 18.31 -16.01 18.69
N ALA A 69 17.14 -15.59 18.21
CA ALA A 69 15.89 -15.79 18.91
C ALA A 69 15.67 -17.29 19.19
N SER A 70 15.27 -17.66 20.40
CA SER A 70 14.98 -19.05 20.80
C SER A 70 13.67 -19.59 20.22
N GLY A 71 12.99 -18.82 19.39
CA GLY A 71 11.72 -19.10 18.76
C GLY A 71 11.47 -18.16 17.59
N PRO A 72 10.45 -18.43 16.75
CA PRO A 72 10.16 -17.63 15.57
C PRO A 72 9.81 -16.18 15.89
N SER A 73 10.34 -15.27 15.08
CA SER A 73 10.00 -13.86 15.00
C SER A 73 9.38 -13.55 13.63
N THR A 74 8.24 -12.86 13.62
CA THR A 74 7.38 -12.66 12.44
C THR A 74 6.64 -11.32 12.48
N GLN A 75 5.89 -11.01 11.40
CA GLN A 75 5.02 -9.83 11.28
C GLN A 75 5.72 -8.51 11.66
N PRO A 76 6.83 -8.15 10.98
CA PRO A 76 7.49 -6.90 11.28
C PRO A 76 6.74 -5.70 10.72
N ALA A 77 6.81 -4.58 11.43
CA ALA A 77 6.47 -3.25 10.96
C ALA A 77 7.60 -2.27 11.32
N LEU A 78 7.74 -1.15 10.61
CA LEU A 78 8.84 -0.19 10.80
C LEU A 78 8.39 1.27 10.81
N ALA A 79 8.99 2.04 11.71
CA ALA A 79 8.88 3.48 11.74
C ALA A 79 9.69 4.12 10.60
N GLU A 80 9.43 5.38 10.30
CA GLU A 80 10.13 6.10 9.24
C GLU A 80 11.62 6.25 9.56
N GLY A 81 12.47 6.03 8.56
CA GLY A 81 13.91 5.94 8.73
C GLY A 81 14.39 4.69 9.50
N ALA A 82 13.50 3.74 9.77
CA ALA A 82 13.77 2.44 10.41
C ALA A 82 14.50 2.52 11.76
N LYS A 83 14.26 3.59 12.54
CA LYS A 83 14.81 3.71 13.90
C LYS A 83 14.10 2.81 14.91
N VAL A 84 12.88 2.40 14.60
CA VAL A 84 12.09 1.45 15.37
C VAL A 84 11.55 0.40 14.42
N VAL A 85 11.75 -0.88 14.75
CA VAL A 85 11.15 -2.02 14.05
C VAL A 85 10.41 -2.85 15.10
N VAL A 86 9.11 -3.03 14.93
CA VAL A 86 8.27 -3.83 15.83
C VAL A 86 7.98 -5.18 15.20
N PHE A 87 7.82 -6.22 16.02
CA PHE A 87 7.57 -7.57 15.54
C PHE A 87 6.99 -8.48 16.63
N VAL A 88 6.42 -9.61 16.21
CA VAL A 88 5.95 -10.67 17.11
C VAL A 88 7.04 -11.70 17.29
N SER A 89 7.21 -12.22 18.50
CA SER A 89 8.08 -13.37 18.74
C SER A 89 7.56 -14.28 19.84
N THR A 90 7.84 -15.59 19.72
CA THR A 90 7.67 -16.56 20.81
C THR A 90 8.99 -16.86 21.52
N ALA A 91 10.04 -16.11 21.22
CA ALA A 91 11.37 -16.31 21.79
C ALA A 91 11.46 -15.76 23.21
N ARG A 92 12.05 -16.55 24.11
CA ARG A 92 12.19 -16.21 25.54
C ARG A 92 13.53 -15.55 25.88
N ASN A 93 14.35 -15.26 24.88
CA ASN A 93 15.72 -14.77 25.06
C ASN A 93 16.00 -13.44 24.35
N LEU A 94 14.95 -12.77 23.84
CA LEU A 94 15.09 -11.46 23.21
C LEU A 94 15.27 -10.32 24.24
N VAL A 95 14.67 -10.47 25.42
CA VAL A 95 14.84 -9.56 26.55
C VAL A 95 14.98 -10.36 27.86
N PRO A 96 15.65 -9.82 28.88
CA PRO A 96 15.67 -10.44 30.20
C PRO A 96 14.25 -10.56 30.79
N GLY A 97 13.98 -11.66 31.52
CA GLY A 97 12.72 -11.82 32.26
C GLY A 97 11.52 -12.20 31.40
N ASP A 98 11.72 -12.65 30.15
CA ASP A 98 10.71 -13.42 29.43
C ASP A 98 10.51 -14.79 30.09
N THR A 99 9.34 -14.96 30.67
CA THR A 99 9.05 -16.08 31.59
C THR A 99 7.79 -16.84 31.23
N ASN A 100 7.02 -16.35 30.25
CA ASN A 100 5.74 -16.96 29.89
C ASN A 100 5.87 -17.81 28.60
N PRO A 101 4.88 -18.64 28.26
CA PRO A 101 4.86 -19.39 27.00
C PRO A 101 4.11 -18.65 25.88
N HIS A 102 3.81 -17.36 26.03
CA HIS A 102 2.96 -16.61 25.12
C HIS A 102 3.77 -15.93 24.01
N SER A 103 3.11 -15.66 22.89
CA SER A 103 3.66 -14.75 21.89
C SER A 103 3.66 -13.32 22.43
N ASP A 104 4.77 -12.61 22.28
CA ASP A 104 4.93 -11.22 22.72
C ASP A 104 5.21 -10.30 21.53
N VAL A 105 4.94 -9.01 21.73
CA VAL A 105 5.32 -7.96 20.80
C VAL A 105 6.58 -7.28 21.31
N PHE A 106 7.56 -7.13 20.43
CA PHE A 106 8.84 -6.51 20.70
C PHE A 106 9.07 -5.32 19.78
N ALA A 107 9.91 -4.39 20.22
CA ALA A 107 10.43 -3.29 19.41
C ALA A 107 11.96 -3.31 19.49
N TRP A 108 12.62 -3.41 18.33
CA TRP A 108 14.02 -3.04 18.21
C TRP A 108 14.11 -1.53 18.03
N ILE A 109 14.89 -0.87 18.88
CA ILE A 109 15.11 0.58 18.85
C ILE A 109 16.59 0.83 18.57
N ALA A 110 16.88 1.59 17.51
CA ALA A 110 18.25 1.91 17.11
C ALA A 110 19.03 2.59 18.25
N GLY A 111 20.19 2.01 18.61
CA GLY A 111 21.03 2.50 19.70
C GLY A 111 20.58 2.09 21.12
N VAL A 112 19.42 1.45 21.27
CA VAL A 112 18.92 0.94 22.56
C VAL A 112 18.87 -0.58 22.59
N GLY A 113 18.43 -1.22 21.51
CA GLY A 113 18.22 -2.67 21.42
C GLY A 113 16.74 -3.05 21.50
N ILE A 114 16.47 -4.32 21.81
CA ILE A 114 15.10 -4.87 21.86
C ILE A 114 14.46 -4.57 23.22
N VAL A 115 13.21 -4.11 23.19
CA VAL A 115 12.32 -3.96 24.35
C VAL A 115 11.01 -4.70 24.12
N ARG A 116 10.40 -5.22 25.19
CA ARG A 116 9.04 -5.80 25.12
C ARG A 116 8.01 -4.67 25.11
N VAL A 117 7.11 -4.69 24.12
CA VAL A 117 6.01 -3.74 23.93
C VAL A 117 4.74 -4.23 24.64
N SER A 118 4.47 -5.54 24.61
CA SER A 118 3.32 -6.20 25.25
C SER A 118 3.45 -6.25 26.77
N VAL A 119 3.52 -5.08 27.40
CA VAL A 119 3.60 -4.87 28.84
C VAL A 119 2.55 -3.86 29.29
N SER A 120 2.13 -3.94 30.56
CA SER A 120 1.28 -2.95 31.19
C SER A 120 2.02 -1.62 31.41
N SER A 121 1.29 -0.58 31.83
CA SER A 121 1.89 0.71 32.22
C SER A 121 2.84 0.61 33.44
N THR A 122 2.80 -0.49 34.19
CA THR A 122 3.75 -0.76 35.30
C THR A 122 4.89 -1.69 34.88
N GLY A 123 4.98 -2.06 33.60
CA GLY A 123 5.99 -2.97 33.07
C GLY A 123 5.68 -4.46 33.25
N ALA A 124 4.48 -4.82 33.74
CA ALA A 124 4.10 -6.23 33.85
C ALA A 124 3.88 -6.84 32.47
N GLN A 125 4.52 -7.98 32.19
CA GLN A 125 4.35 -8.73 30.94
C GLN A 125 2.89 -9.15 30.73
N ALA A 126 2.43 -9.15 29.48
CA ALA A 126 1.16 -9.71 29.08
C ALA A 126 0.98 -11.14 29.63
N ASN A 127 -0.21 -11.43 30.14
CA ASN A 127 -0.58 -12.78 30.62
C ASN A 127 -1.36 -13.59 29.57
N GLY A 128 -1.21 -13.25 28.29
CA GLY A 128 -1.84 -13.90 27.14
C GLY A 128 -1.14 -13.52 25.84
N ASP A 129 -1.46 -14.22 24.76
CA ASP A 129 -0.81 -14.02 23.46
C ASP A 129 -1.06 -12.62 22.90
N SER A 130 0.01 -12.00 22.42
CA SER A 130 0.02 -10.70 21.76
C SER A 130 0.56 -10.82 20.33
N GLY A 131 0.06 -10.00 19.42
CA GLY A 131 0.46 -10.06 18.01
C GLY A 131 -0.01 -8.87 17.18
N GLU A 132 0.19 -8.98 15.85
CA GLU A 132 -0.25 -8.00 14.86
C GLU A 132 0.20 -6.55 15.18
N PRO A 133 1.51 -6.31 15.39
CA PRO A 133 1.98 -4.99 15.74
C PRO A 133 2.04 -4.07 14.53
N ASP A 134 1.88 -2.79 14.79
CA ASP A 134 2.12 -1.70 13.83
C ASP A 134 2.63 -0.46 14.58
N VAL A 135 3.32 0.46 13.90
CA VAL A 135 4.06 1.55 14.54
C VAL A 135 3.93 2.88 13.79
N SER A 136 3.75 3.98 14.53
CA SER A 136 3.73 5.33 13.95
C SER A 136 5.09 5.70 13.33
N TYR A 137 5.10 6.62 12.36
CA TYR A 137 6.33 6.98 11.63
C TYR A 137 7.40 7.62 12.51
N ASP A 138 7.01 8.29 13.59
CA ASP A 138 7.94 8.81 14.59
C ASP A 138 8.54 7.71 15.50
N GLY A 139 8.05 6.48 15.40
CA GLY A 139 8.47 5.33 16.20
C GLY A 139 7.98 5.36 17.64
N ARG A 140 7.05 6.26 17.98
CA ARG A 140 6.63 6.46 19.38
C ARG A 140 5.50 5.53 19.80
N LEU A 141 4.47 5.40 18.98
CA LEU A 141 3.26 4.66 19.31
C LEU A 141 3.26 3.31 18.60
N VAL A 142 3.08 2.24 19.36
CA VAL A 142 2.97 0.88 18.84
C VAL A 142 1.59 0.34 19.14
N THR A 143 0.81 0.04 18.10
CA THR A 143 -0.44 -0.71 18.23
C THR A 143 -0.19 -2.20 18.21
N PHE A 144 -0.99 -2.97 18.93
CA PHE A 144 -0.96 -4.43 18.88
C PHE A 144 -2.28 -5.03 19.38
N SER A 145 -2.55 -6.28 19.02
CA SER A 145 -3.65 -7.06 19.58
C SER A 145 -3.15 -7.97 20.71
N SER A 146 -3.98 -8.25 21.71
CA SER A 146 -3.64 -9.18 22.79
C SER A 146 -4.87 -9.82 23.44
N THR A 147 -4.75 -11.08 23.85
CA THR A 147 -5.74 -11.79 24.70
C THR A 147 -5.47 -11.59 26.20
N ALA A 148 -4.44 -10.83 26.56
CA ALA A 148 -4.08 -10.56 27.94
C ALA A 148 -5.13 -9.71 28.67
N SER A 149 -5.33 -10.02 29.94
CA SER A 149 -6.27 -9.34 30.85
C SER A 149 -5.59 -8.31 31.76
N ASN A 150 -4.27 -8.12 31.67
CA ASN A 150 -3.49 -7.32 32.61
C ASN A 150 -2.77 -6.11 31.99
N LEU A 151 -3.06 -5.74 30.73
CA LEU A 151 -2.30 -4.70 30.02
C LEU A 151 -2.76 -3.26 30.32
N ALA A 152 -4.06 -3.03 30.49
CA ALA A 152 -4.62 -1.72 30.76
C ALA A 152 -5.88 -1.80 31.64
N ALA A 153 -6.31 -0.65 32.17
CA ALA A 153 -7.62 -0.58 32.81
C ALA A 153 -8.72 -0.92 31.79
N GLY A 154 -9.70 -1.73 32.19
CA GLY A 154 -10.74 -2.23 31.30
C GLY A 154 -10.34 -3.47 30.49
N SER A 155 -9.08 -3.94 30.58
CA SER A 155 -8.69 -5.26 30.08
C SER A 155 -9.46 -6.35 30.84
N THR A 156 -10.43 -6.98 30.18
CA THR A 156 -11.12 -8.16 30.72
C THR A 156 -10.62 -9.41 30.03
N GLY A 157 -10.48 -10.50 30.77
CA GLY A 157 -10.21 -11.81 30.16
C GLY A 157 -11.36 -12.26 29.24
N GLY A 158 -11.05 -13.15 28.29
CA GLY A 158 -12.05 -13.80 27.43
C GLY A 158 -12.22 -13.23 26.03
N HIS A 159 -11.63 -12.07 25.71
CA HIS A 159 -11.65 -11.49 24.36
C HIS A 159 -10.27 -10.95 23.95
N ARG A 160 -9.94 -11.04 22.66
CA ARG A 160 -8.80 -10.34 22.08
C ARG A 160 -9.13 -8.84 21.94
N ASN A 161 -8.20 -7.99 22.38
CA ASN A 161 -8.36 -6.54 22.42
C ASN A 161 -7.22 -5.81 21.71
N ILE A 162 -7.46 -4.56 21.32
CA ILE A 162 -6.46 -3.69 20.69
C ILE A 162 -5.88 -2.75 21.74
N TYR A 163 -4.56 -2.62 21.74
CA TYR A 163 -3.80 -1.78 22.64
C TYR A 163 -2.86 -0.85 21.89
N VAL A 164 -2.54 0.29 22.50
CA VAL A 164 -1.44 1.17 22.10
C VAL A 164 -0.45 1.27 23.26
N ARG A 165 0.82 1.04 22.96
CA ARG A 165 1.96 1.38 23.83
C ARG A 165 2.58 2.68 23.35
N ASP A 166 2.67 3.67 24.22
CA ASP A 166 3.51 4.84 24.01
C ASP A 166 4.90 4.54 24.57
N LEU A 167 5.89 4.38 23.67
CA LEU A 167 7.26 4.05 24.01
C LEU A 167 7.97 5.19 24.75
N LEU A 168 7.52 6.45 24.57
CA LEU A 168 8.09 7.59 25.27
C LEU A 168 7.60 7.68 26.72
N SER A 169 6.29 7.56 26.94
CA SER A 169 5.70 7.68 28.28
C SER A 169 5.60 6.35 29.04
N ALA A 170 5.95 5.23 28.39
CA ALA A 170 5.84 3.88 28.92
C ALA A 170 4.42 3.50 29.39
N LYS A 171 3.40 4.06 28.73
CA LYS A 171 1.99 3.82 29.05
C LYS A 171 1.32 2.93 28.01
N THR A 172 0.46 2.03 28.48
CA THR A 172 -0.35 1.14 27.65
C THR A 172 -1.82 1.45 27.84
N TYR A 173 -2.53 1.63 26.73
CA TYR A 173 -3.94 2.02 26.68
C TYR A 173 -4.77 1.01 25.89
N LEU A 174 -5.99 0.75 26.35
CA LEU A 174 -6.99 -0.03 25.62
C LEU A 174 -7.62 0.85 24.52
N VAL A 175 -7.48 0.44 23.26
CA VAL A 175 -8.04 1.13 22.08
C VAL A 175 -9.46 0.65 21.77
N SER A 176 -9.70 -0.67 21.85
CA SER A 176 -11.02 -1.29 21.65
C SER A 176 -11.92 -1.11 22.86
N ALA A 177 -11.92 0.08 23.45
CA ALA A 177 -12.72 0.43 24.61
C ALA A 177 -14.11 0.95 24.19
N PRO A 178 -15.20 0.34 24.69
CA PRO A 178 -16.53 0.92 24.63
C PRO A 178 -16.61 2.33 25.25
N PRO A 179 -17.64 3.12 24.90
CA PRO A 179 -17.99 4.31 25.66
C PRO A 179 -18.23 3.98 27.15
N ALA A 180 -17.97 4.95 28.03
CA ALA A 180 -18.23 4.86 29.48
C ALA A 180 -17.52 3.70 30.22
N ASN A 181 -16.35 3.26 29.73
CA ASN A 181 -15.49 2.26 30.39
C ASN A 181 -16.14 0.88 30.62
N ALA A 182 -17.14 0.51 29.82
CA ALA A 182 -17.63 -0.87 29.80
C ALA A 182 -16.59 -1.82 29.20
N ALA A 183 -16.70 -3.12 29.47
CA ALA A 183 -15.86 -4.12 28.82
C ALA A 183 -16.33 -4.40 27.38
N PRO A 184 -15.43 -4.52 26.40
CA PRO A 184 -15.78 -4.95 25.05
C PRO A 184 -16.34 -6.38 25.07
N ASN A 185 -17.37 -6.65 24.27
CA ASN A 185 -18.12 -7.91 24.29
C ASN A 185 -17.82 -8.84 23.09
N GLY A 186 -16.66 -8.66 22.45
CA GLY A 186 -16.24 -9.44 21.29
C GLY A 186 -14.77 -9.24 20.96
N ASP A 187 -14.23 -10.14 20.15
CA ASP A 187 -12.83 -10.11 19.73
C ASP A 187 -12.55 -8.97 18.75
N SER A 188 -11.41 -8.32 18.93
CA SER A 188 -10.85 -7.30 18.05
C SER A 188 -9.46 -7.73 17.55
N SER A 189 -9.13 -7.42 16.30
CA SER A 189 -7.86 -7.81 15.67
C SER A 189 -7.47 -6.87 14.54
N ALA A 190 -6.32 -7.15 13.90
CA ALA A 190 -5.78 -6.41 12.76
C ALA A 190 -5.71 -4.89 12.96
N PRO A 191 -5.08 -4.41 14.05
CA PRO A 191 -4.93 -2.97 14.24
C PRO A 191 -3.90 -2.40 13.27
N ALA A 192 -4.15 -1.17 12.81
CA ALA A 192 -3.20 -0.35 12.07
C ALA A 192 -3.22 1.07 12.65
N ILE A 193 -2.05 1.68 12.84
CA ILE A 193 -1.91 3.03 13.37
C ILE A 193 -1.60 4.00 12.23
N SER A 194 -2.24 5.18 12.27
CA SER A 194 -1.95 6.20 11.27
C SER A 194 -0.50 6.65 11.38
N PRO A 195 0.16 7.03 10.27
CA PRO A 195 1.58 7.37 10.31
C PRO A 195 1.94 8.51 11.28
N ASP A 196 1.05 9.49 11.44
CA ASP A 196 1.15 10.58 12.42
C ASP A 196 0.78 10.20 13.86
N GLY A 197 0.41 8.94 14.12
CA GLY A 197 0.03 8.44 15.44
C GLY A 197 -1.30 9.01 15.96
N ALA A 198 -2.13 9.63 15.12
CA ALA A 198 -3.36 10.28 15.56
C ALA A 198 -4.56 9.33 15.69
N SER A 199 -4.58 8.24 14.91
CA SER A 199 -5.72 7.32 14.80
C SER A 199 -5.31 5.86 14.70
N VAL A 200 -6.19 4.95 15.09
CA VAL A 200 -6.02 3.50 14.93
C VAL A 200 -7.25 2.93 14.24
N SER A 201 -7.09 2.23 13.12
CA SER A 201 -8.14 1.41 12.53
C SER A 201 -8.01 -0.04 12.99
N PHE A 202 -9.14 -0.74 13.15
CA PHE A 202 -9.13 -2.13 13.56
C PHE A 202 -10.45 -2.82 13.25
N PHE A 203 -10.41 -4.14 13.16
CA PHE A 203 -11.58 -5.01 13.08
C PHE A 203 -12.10 -5.36 14.48
N SER A 204 -13.41 -5.44 14.65
CA SER A 204 -14.01 -5.99 15.87
C SER A 204 -15.34 -6.69 15.63
N SER A 205 -15.56 -7.79 16.36
CA SER A 205 -16.85 -8.48 16.49
C SER A 205 -17.70 -7.94 17.66
N ALA A 206 -17.17 -7.00 18.44
CA ALA A 206 -17.87 -6.40 19.56
C ALA A 206 -18.96 -5.43 19.08
N SER A 207 -20.18 -5.62 19.57
CA SER A 207 -21.38 -4.83 19.23
C SER A 207 -21.56 -3.58 20.10
N ASN A 208 -20.64 -3.34 21.04
CA ASN A 208 -20.75 -2.26 22.02
C ASN A 208 -19.64 -1.21 21.93
N LEU A 209 -18.82 -1.21 20.87
CA LEU A 209 -17.75 -0.23 20.70
C LEU A 209 -18.25 1.15 20.28
N VAL A 210 -19.43 1.22 19.64
CA VAL A 210 -20.14 2.47 19.36
C VAL A 210 -21.63 2.31 19.66
N PRO A 211 -22.34 3.38 20.04
CA PRO A 211 -23.79 3.35 20.12
C PRO A 211 -24.39 3.07 18.75
N GLY A 212 -25.40 2.18 18.69
CA GLY A 212 -26.16 1.91 17.47
C GLY A 212 -25.49 0.94 16.50
N ASP A 213 -24.49 0.18 16.94
CA ASP A 213 -24.02 -0.98 16.20
C ASP A 213 -25.02 -2.15 16.34
N LEU A 214 -25.81 -2.41 15.29
CA LEU A 214 -26.99 -3.27 15.34
C LEU A 214 -27.03 -4.35 14.25
N ASN A 215 -26.05 -4.36 13.34
CA ASN A 215 -26.04 -5.26 12.18
C ASN A 215 -25.70 -6.73 12.53
N ARG A 216 -25.21 -7.00 13.75
CA ARG A 216 -24.70 -8.31 14.20
C ARG A 216 -23.61 -8.88 13.27
N LYS A 217 -22.84 -7.99 12.65
CA LYS A 217 -21.67 -8.35 11.86
C LYS A 217 -20.44 -7.75 12.53
N PRO A 218 -19.28 -8.42 12.45
CA PRO A 218 -18.05 -7.74 12.75
C PRO A 218 -17.88 -6.52 11.86
N ASP A 219 -17.20 -5.49 12.35
CA ASP A 219 -17.07 -4.18 11.73
C ASP A 219 -15.65 -3.66 11.77
N VAL A 220 -15.35 -2.71 10.88
CA VAL A 220 -14.11 -1.94 10.90
C VAL A 220 -14.38 -0.62 11.59
N PHE A 221 -13.54 -0.29 12.56
CA PHE A 221 -13.61 0.90 13.37
C PHE A 221 -12.39 1.77 13.16
N VAL A 222 -12.53 3.06 13.45
CA VAL A 222 -11.41 4.00 13.60
C VAL A 222 -11.53 4.72 14.93
N ARG A 223 -10.45 4.72 15.71
CA ARG A 223 -10.32 5.38 17.01
C ARG A 223 -9.39 6.58 16.89
N SER A 224 -9.86 7.76 17.28
CA SER A 224 -8.99 8.92 17.51
C SER A 224 -8.28 8.78 18.86
N LEU A 225 -6.95 8.82 18.86
CA LEU A 225 -6.15 8.65 20.08
C LEU A 225 -6.12 9.91 20.96
N SER A 226 -6.30 11.10 20.38
CA SER A 226 -6.35 12.36 21.14
C SER A 226 -7.66 12.57 21.89
N THR A 227 -8.78 12.13 21.29
CA THR A 227 -10.12 12.34 21.86
C THR A 227 -10.69 11.11 22.54
N GLY A 228 -10.18 9.91 22.21
CA GLY A 228 -10.82 8.67 22.60
C GLY A 228 -12.22 8.54 22.01
N ALA A 229 -12.43 8.97 20.77
CA ALA A 229 -13.67 8.73 20.04
C ALA A 229 -13.51 7.54 19.08
N THR A 230 -14.45 6.59 19.10
CA THR A 230 -14.54 5.48 18.13
C THR A 230 -15.66 5.77 17.13
N GLN A 231 -15.41 5.48 15.85
CA GLN A 231 -16.40 5.57 14.78
C GLN A 231 -16.39 4.30 13.94
N LEU A 232 -17.55 3.90 13.42
CA LEU A 232 -17.66 2.85 12.39
C LEU A 232 -17.14 3.37 11.05
N ALA A 233 -16.19 2.64 10.47
CA ALA A 233 -15.63 2.90 9.14
C ALA A 233 -16.31 2.07 8.05
N SER A 234 -16.74 0.83 8.36
CA SER A 234 -17.47 -0.11 7.49
C SER A 234 -18.94 0.28 7.28
N VAL A 235 -19.17 1.52 6.82
CA VAL A 235 -20.50 2.07 6.51
C VAL A 235 -20.56 2.60 5.09
N SER A 236 -21.75 2.63 4.50
CA SER A 236 -21.98 3.30 3.22
C SER A 236 -21.90 4.83 3.35
N SER A 237 -21.87 5.54 2.22
CA SER A 237 -21.95 7.02 2.22
C SER A 237 -23.23 7.57 2.89
N ALA A 238 -24.29 6.76 2.98
CA ALA A 238 -25.52 7.09 3.69
C ALA A 238 -25.53 6.63 5.16
N GLY A 239 -24.40 6.15 5.68
CA GLY A 239 -24.26 5.69 7.07
C GLY A 239 -24.87 4.31 7.35
N GLN A 240 -25.21 3.53 6.33
CA GLN A 240 -25.73 2.17 6.53
C GLN A 240 -24.56 1.24 6.88
N GLN A 241 -24.68 0.48 7.96
CA GLN A 241 -23.68 -0.52 8.35
C GLN A 241 -23.55 -1.62 7.30
N GLN A 242 -22.36 -2.21 7.21
CA GLN A 242 -22.12 -3.34 6.32
C GLN A 242 -23.07 -4.51 6.66
N ASN A 243 -23.59 -5.18 5.63
CA ASN A 243 -24.52 -6.29 5.78
C ASN A 243 -23.83 -7.67 5.86
N ARG A 244 -22.54 -7.73 5.54
CA ARG A 244 -21.66 -8.89 5.61
C ARG A 244 -20.25 -8.42 5.96
N ALA A 245 -19.48 -9.29 6.58
CA ALA A 245 -18.06 -9.11 6.84
C ALA A 245 -17.33 -10.32 6.23
N VAL A 246 -16.02 -10.20 6.07
CA VAL A 246 -15.16 -11.29 5.62
C VAL A 246 -15.39 -12.53 6.49
N THR A 247 -15.57 -13.66 5.83
CA THR A 247 -15.90 -14.92 6.51
C THR A 247 -14.66 -15.72 6.92
N ALA A 248 -14.78 -16.43 8.05
CA ALA A 248 -13.73 -17.33 8.53
C ALA A 248 -13.40 -18.39 7.46
N PRO A 249 -12.13 -18.82 7.33
CA PRO A 249 -11.02 -18.60 8.26
C PRO A 249 -10.25 -17.28 8.08
N PHE A 250 -10.66 -16.40 7.16
CA PHE A 250 -10.01 -15.11 6.95
C PHE A 250 -10.49 -14.07 7.98
N ALA A 251 -9.69 -13.03 8.18
CA ALA A 251 -10.04 -11.87 9.00
C ALA A 251 -10.08 -10.63 8.12
N GLN A 252 -11.06 -9.76 8.36
CA GLN A 252 -11.17 -8.46 7.69
C GLN A 252 -9.97 -7.60 8.09
N LEU A 253 -9.26 -7.02 7.12
CA LEU A 253 -8.11 -6.16 7.36
C LEU A 253 -8.47 -4.70 7.09
N SER A 254 -7.72 -3.80 7.73
CA SER A 254 -7.86 -2.37 7.52
C SER A 254 -6.51 -1.67 7.66
N ASP A 255 -6.40 -0.50 7.03
CA ASP A 255 -5.26 0.41 7.18
C ASP A 255 -5.76 1.86 7.13
N VAL A 256 -4.98 2.81 7.63
CA VAL A 256 -5.43 4.18 7.88
C VAL A 256 -4.39 5.24 7.53
N SER A 257 -4.82 6.24 6.76
CA SER A 257 -3.98 7.39 6.37
C SER A 257 -3.72 8.35 7.54
N ASN A 258 -2.85 9.34 7.33
CA ASN A 258 -2.63 10.44 8.29
C ASN A 258 -3.95 11.09 8.73
N GLY A 259 -4.00 11.44 10.01
CA GLY A 259 -5.14 12.06 10.68
C GLY A 259 -6.38 11.18 10.78
N GLY A 260 -6.33 9.92 10.34
CA GLY A 260 -7.51 9.05 10.30
C GLY A 260 -8.52 9.40 9.21
N ARG A 261 -8.13 10.18 8.19
CA ARG A 261 -9.06 10.65 7.17
C ARG A 261 -9.54 9.53 6.24
N PHE A 262 -8.63 8.73 5.71
CA PHE A 262 -8.97 7.63 4.81
C PHE A 262 -8.70 6.31 5.51
N VAL A 263 -9.75 5.51 5.68
CA VAL A 263 -9.66 4.14 6.20
C VAL A 263 -9.93 3.20 5.04
N VAL A 264 -8.96 2.37 4.68
CA VAL A 264 -9.12 1.33 3.66
C VAL A 264 -9.38 0.00 4.35
N PHE A 265 -10.25 -0.83 3.77
CA PHE A 265 -10.60 -2.14 4.34
C PHE A 265 -11.19 -3.06 3.27
N ASP A 266 -11.03 -4.36 3.44
CA ASP A 266 -11.73 -5.38 2.64
C ASP A 266 -13.09 -5.74 3.24
N SER A 267 -14.08 -6.16 2.45
CA SER A 267 -15.41 -6.57 2.95
C SER A 267 -16.19 -7.42 1.94
N ASP A 268 -17.01 -8.35 2.43
CA ASP A 268 -17.99 -9.15 1.66
C ASP A 268 -19.36 -8.42 1.49
N ALA A 269 -19.45 -7.17 1.95
CA ALA A 269 -20.69 -6.42 2.01
C ALA A 269 -21.16 -5.92 0.65
N THR A 270 -22.43 -6.18 0.34
CA THR A 270 -23.04 -5.75 -0.93
C THR A 270 -23.72 -4.38 -0.86
N ASN A 271 -23.66 -3.70 0.29
CA ASN A 271 -24.42 -2.48 0.56
C ASN A 271 -23.55 -1.25 0.90
N LEU A 272 -22.22 -1.35 0.85
CA LEU A 272 -21.32 -0.24 1.14
C LEU A 272 -21.28 0.80 0.01
N VAL A 273 -21.40 0.34 -1.24
CA VAL A 273 -21.47 1.19 -2.42
C VAL A 273 -22.60 0.75 -3.33
N ARG A 274 -23.15 1.69 -4.11
CA ARG A 274 -24.17 1.37 -5.11
C ARG A 274 -23.55 0.58 -6.27
N GLY A 275 -24.24 -0.45 -6.73
CA GLY A 275 -23.78 -1.27 -7.86
C GLY A 275 -22.80 -2.36 -7.47
N ASP A 276 -22.68 -2.65 -6.17
CA ASP A 276 -22.01 -3.86 -5.71
C ASP A 276 -22.82 -5.10 -6.06
N SER A 277 -22.28 -5.91 -6.98
CA SER A 277 -23.03 -7.00 -7.61
C SER A 277 -22.24 -8.28 -7.86
N ASN A 278 -20.92 -8.28 -7.62
CA ASN A 278 -20.07 -9.45 -7.91
C ASN A 278 -20.20 -10.53 -6.82
N ARG A 279 -20.67 -10.20 -5.61
CA ARG A 279 -20.75 -11.10 -4.44
C ARG A 279 -19.37 -11.64 -4.02
N HIS A 280 -18.34 -10.86 -4.29
CA HIS A 280 -16.95 -11.16 -3.94
C HIS A 280 -16.45 -10.21 -2.87
N THR A 281 -15.37 -10.57 -2.17
CA THR A 281 -14.70 -9.62 -1.27
C THR A 281 -14.15 -8.46 -2.09
N ASP A 282 -14.45 -7.24 -1.68
CA ASP A 282 -13.98 -6.01 -2.33
C ASP A 282 -13.15 -5.17 -1.36
N VAL A 283 -12.27 -4.35 -1.91
CA VAL A 283 -11.55 -3.34 -1.14
C VAL A 283 -12.30 -2.02 -1.24
N PHE A 284 -12.53 -1.38 -0.09
CA PHE A 284 -13.22 -0.10 0.05
C PHE A 284 -12.33 0.93 0.74
N VAL A 285 -12.58 2.21 0.46
CA VAL A 285 -12.01 3.34 1.20
C VAL A 285 -13.14 4.22 1.73
N ARG A 286 -13.04 4.57 3.01
CA ARG A 286 -13.91 5.51 3.72
C ARG A 286 -13.17 6.83 3.94
N ASP A 287 -13.65 7.92 3.34
CA ASP A 287 -13.29 9.28 3.77
C ASP A 287 -14.16 9.62 4.98
N THR A 288 -13.54 9.66 6.17
CA THR A 288 -14.21 9.89 7.46
C THR A 288 -14.70 11.32 7.62
N VAL A 289 -14.06 12.28 6.93
CA VAL A 289 -14.43 13.70 6.94
C VAL A 289 -15.57 13.95 5.95
N ALA A 290 -15.41 13.54 4.70
CA ALA A 290 -16.44 13.72 3.67
C ALA A 290 -17.63 12.78 3.83
N LYS A 291 -17.48 11.73 4.66
CA LYS A 291 -18.44 10.65 4.85
C LYS A 291 -18.81 9.94 3.55
N ILE A 292 -17.80 9.71 2.70
CA ILE A 292 -17.96 9.01 1.42
C ILE A 292 -17.25 7.67 1.49
N THR A 293 -17.93 6.62 1.02
CA THR A 293 -17.36 5.27 0.84
C THR A 293 -17.28 4.95 -0.64
N ARG A 294 -16.13 4.49 -1.11
CA ARG A 294 -15.87 4.14 -2.52
C ARG A 294 -15.19 2.79 -2.61
N ARG A 295 -15.44 2.04 -3.68
CA ARG A 295 -14.67 0.82 -4.00
C ARG A 295 -13.31 1.21 -4.56
N VAL A 296 -12.28 0.48 -4.15
CA VAL A 296 -10.89 0.58 -4.59
C VAL A 296 -10.53 -0.52 -5.58
N SER A 297 -11.04 -1.75 -5.39
CA SER A 297 -10.89 -2.92 -6.27
C SER A 297 -11.63 -2.73 -7.61
N LEU A 298 -11.18 -1.74 -8.37
CA LEU A 298 -11.74 -1.38 -9.68
C LEU A 298 -10.65 -1.49 -10.75
N ALA A 299 -11.04 -1.90 -11.94
CA ALA A 299 -10.22 -1.69 -13.13
C ALA A 299 -10.04 -0.19 -13.40
N THR A 300 -9.09 0.17 -14.25
CA THR A 300 -8.88 1.58 -14.65
C THR A 300 -10.07 2.17 -15.43
N THR A 301 -10.96 1.33 -15.94
CA THR A 301 -12.25 1.73 -16.54
C THR A 301 -13.36 1.92 -15.50
N ASP A 302 -13.02 1.93 -14.20
CA ASP A 302 -13.92 1.94 -13.04
C ASP A 302 -14.90 0.75 -13.00
N GLN A 303 -14.59 -0.32 -13.73
CA GLN A 303 -15.34 -1.57 -13.67
C GLN A 303 -14.98 -2.34 -12.38
N GLN A 304 -16.00 -2.88 -11.72
CA GLN A 304 -15.86 -3.79 -10.58
C GLN A 304 -15.15 -5.08 -10.99
N SER A 305 -14.25 -5.57 -10.14
CA SER A 305 -13.52 -6.82 -10.36
C SER A 305 -14.42 -8.06 -10.39
N ASP A 306 -13.97 -9.09 -11.12
CA ASP A 306 -14.66 -10.37 -11.28
C ASP A 306 -14.42 -11.37 -10.14
N ASN A 307 -13.61 -11.03 -9.14
CA ASN A 307 -13.23 -11.93 -8.04
C ASN A 307 -12.76 -11.17 -6.78
N ASP A 308 -12.44 -11.93 -5.72
CA ASP A 308 -12.08 -11.42 -4.40
C ASP A 308 -10.79 -10.57 -4.41
N SER A 309 -10.83 -9.46 -3.68
CA SER A 309 -9.71 -8.54 -3.41
C SER A 309 -9.60 -8.27 -1.92
N PHE A 310 -8.38 -8.32 -1.36
CA PHE A 310 -8.17 -8.32 0.10
C PHE A 310 -6.79 -7.76 0.49
N ALA A 311 -6.54 -7.69 1.80
CA ALA A 311 -5.28 -7.22 2.41
C ALA A 311 -4.82 -5.83 1.93
N PRO A 312 -5.68 -4.80 2.01
CA PRO A 312 -5.32 -3.47 1.55
C PRO A 312 -4.33 -2.77 2.49
N ARG A 313 -3.46 -1.93 1.93
CA ARG A 313 -2.63 -0.94 2.64
C ARG A 313 -2.73 0.42 1.94
N ILE A 314 -2.57 1.51 2.66
CA ILE A 314 -2.75 2.88 2.12
C ILE A 314 -1.55 3.79 2.43
N SER A 315 -1.16 4.63 1.48
CA SER A 315 -0.15 5.67 1.69
C SER A 315 -0.61 6.71 2.71
N ALA A 316 0.33 7.39 3.38
CA ALA A 316 0.03 8.34 4.44
C ALA A 316 -0.87 9.51 3.98
N ASP A 317 -0.75 9.93 2.71
CA ASP A 317 -1.60 10.96 2.10
C ASP A 317 -3.00 10.46 1.70
N GLY A 318 -3.25 9.15 1.80
CA GLY A 318 -4.50 8.51 1.46
C GLY A 318 -4.71 8.29 -0.04
N ARG A 319 -3.66 8.40 -0.86
CA ARG A 319 -3.79 8.40 -2.33
C ARG A 319 -3.59 7.03 -2.96
N PHE A 320 -2.57 6.30 -2.56
CA PHE A 320 -2.19 5.04 -3.17
C PHE A 320 -2.65 3.89 -2.27
N VAL A 321 -3.34 2.92 -2.85
CA VAL A 321 -3.75 1.70 -2.14
C VAL A 321 -3.14 0.49 -2.82
N THR A 322 -2.39 -0.31 -2.08
CA THR A 322 -1.99 -1.67 -2.49
C THR A 322 -2.99 -2.69 -2.01
N PHE A 323 -3.22 -3.75 -2.78
CA PHE A 323 -4.08 -4.87 -2.38
C PHE A 323 -3.76 -6.13 -3.19
N ASP A 324 -4.11 -7.28 -2.64
CA ASP A 324 -4.09 -8.57 -3.32
C ASP A 324 -5.43 -8.82 -4.01
N SER A 325 -5.44 -9.48 -5.17
CA SER A 325 -6.70 -9.85 -5.83
C SER A 325 -6.59 -11.09 -6.70
N PHE A 326 -7.60 -11.97 -6.61
CA PHE A 326 -7.81 -13.10 -7.53
C PHE A 326 -8.49 -12.70 -8.85
N ALA A 327 -8.81 -11.41 -9.01
CA ALA A 327 -9.51 -10.92 -10.18
C ALA A 327 -8.62 -11.00 -11.42
N ARG A 328 -9.25 -11.24 -12.58
CA ARG A 328 -8.59 -11.38 -13.89
C ARG A 328 -8.89 -10.20 -14.81
N ASP A 329 -9.61 -9.20 -14.33
CA ASP A 329 -10.13 -8.08 -15.11
C ASP A 329 -9.72 -6.69 -14.57
N LEU A 330 -8.94 -6.60 -13.50
CA LEU A 330 -8.44 -5.32 -12.97
C LEU A 330 -7.47 -4.61 -13.92
N THR A 331 -6.69 -5.37 -14.69
CA THR A 331 -5.76 -4.90 -15.73
C THR A 331 -5.66 -5.93 -16.86
N PRO A 332 -5.18 -5.55 -18.06
CA PRO A 332 -4.90 -6.54 -19.12
C PRO A 332 -3.79 -7.53 -18.76
N PHE A 333 -3.89 -8.75 -19.32
CA PHE A 333 -2.86 -9.81 -19.27
C PHE A 333 -2.50 -10.33 -17.87
N ILE A 334 -3.46 -10.41 -16.96
CA ILE A 334 -3.26 -10.93 -15.60
C ILE A 334 -3.01 -12.45 -15.63
N PRO A 335 -1.97 -12.97 -14.97
CA PRO A 335 -1.76 -14.41 -14.83
C PRO A 335 -2.71 -15.01 -13.79
N ALA A 336 -2.90 -16.34 -13.84
CA ALA A 336 -3.76 -17.03 -12.88
C ALA A 336 -3.24 -16.94 -11.43
N GLY A 337 -4.17 -17.00 -10.48
CA GLY A 337 -3.88 -16.86 -9.05
C GLY A 337 -4.00 -15.41 -8.55
N PRO A 338 -3.70 -15.17 -7.27
CA PRO A 338 -3.79 -13.84 -6.68
C PRO A 338 -2.60 -12.98 -7.12
N ASN A 339 -2.84 -11.71 -7.46
CA ASN A 339 -1.80 -10.77 -7.88
C ASN A 339 -1.84 -9.49 -7.04
N VAL A 340 -0.71 -8.77 -7.02
CA VAL A 340 -0.56 -7.52 -6.27
C VAL A 340 -0.91 -6.34 -7.18
N PHE A 341 -1.80 -5.48 -6.72
CA PHE A 341 -2.24 -4.28 -7.45
C PHE A 341 -1.99 -3.02 -6.66
N VAL A 342 -1.80 -1.91 -7.38
CA VAL A 342 -1.81 -0.54 -6.85
C VAL A 342 -2.92 0.24 -7.52
N ARG A 343 -3.77 0.89 -6.73
CA ARG A 343 -4.75 1.88 -7.18
C ARG A 343 -4.29 3.29 -6.80
N ASP A 344 -4.16 4.17 -7.79
CA ASP A 344 -4.05 5.62 -7.56
C ASP A 344 -5.47 6.21 -7.48
N LEU A 345 -5.92 6.56 -6.28
CA LEU A 345 -7.27 7.07 -6.01
C LEU A 345 -7.51 8.46 -6.62
N LEU A 346 -6.45 9.24 -6.87
CA LEU A 346 -6.57 10.53 -7.52
C LEU A 346 -6.75 10.37 -9.03
N ARG A 347 -6.01 9.44 -9.66
CA ARG A 347 -6.03 9.25 -11.12
C ARG A 347 -7.03 8.20 -11.60
N HIS A 348 -7.62 7.43 -10.69
CA HIS A 348 -8.50 6.32 -11.01
C HIS A 348 -7.80 5.24 -11.87
N THR A 349 -6.53 4.95 -11.58
CA THR A 349 -5.75 3.96 -12.35
C THR A 349 -5.31 2.80 -11.49
N THR A 350 -5.42 1.59 -12.04
CA THR A 350 -4.98 0.33 -11.41
C THR A 350 -3.82 -0.26 -12.20
N VAL A 351 -2.76 -0.65 -11.49
CA VAL A 351 -1.54 -1.24 -12.06
C VAL A 351 -1.20 -2.52 -11.30
N MET A 352 -0.87 -3.58 -12.03
CA MET A 352 -0.32 -4.81 -11.46
C MET A 352 1.17 -4.62 -11.13
N ALA A 353 1.57 -4.88 -9.87
CA ALA A 353 2.90 -4.58 -9.34
C ALA A 353 3.85 -5.79 -9.37
N ASP A 354 3.33 -7.00 -9.23
CA ASP A 354 4.05 -8.28 -9.19
C ASP A 354 4.41 -8.81 -10.59
N VAL A 355 5.00 -7.95 -11.40
CA VAL A 355 5.45 -8.28 -12.76
C VAL A 355 6.97 -8.46 -12.79
N SER A 356 7.51 -9.06 -13.85
CA SER A 356 8.96 -9.16 -14.08
C SER A 356 9.62 -7.79 -14.27
N ALA A 357 10.94 -7.72 -14.18
CA ALA A 357 11.69 -6.47 -14.35
C ALA A 357 11.43 -5.77 -15.70
N VAL A 358 11.06 -6.53 -16.73
CA VAL A 358 10.68 -6.05 -18.06
C VAL A 358 9.17 -5.87 -18.25
N GLY A 359 8.40 -5.82 -17.16
CA GLY A 359 6.95 -5.55 -17.18
C GLY A 359 6.07 -6.72 -17.63
N ARG A 360 6.62 -7.91 -17.90
CA ARG A 360 5.81 -9.09 -18.25
C ARG A 360 5.18 -9.71 -17.00
N ALA A 361 3.96 -10.23 -17.13
CA ALA A 361 3.30 -11.07 -16.13
C ALA A 361 4.26 -12.10 -15.49
N ARG A 362 4.12 -12.31 -14.19
CA ARG A 362 4.86 -13.34 -13.47
C ARG A 362 4.45 -14.75 -13.93
N SER A 363 5.37 -15.71 -13.78
CA SER A 363 5.07 -17.14 -13.96
C SER A 363 4.16 -17.63 -12.83
N PRO A 364 3.53 -18.81 -12.96
CA PRO A 364 2.77 -19.40 -11.87
C PRO A 364 3.57 -19.47 -10.57
N GLU A 365 2.86 -19.33 -9.46
CA GLU A 365 3.43 -19.50 -8.13
C GLU A 365 3.63 -20.99 -7.82
N HIS A 366 4.74 -21.30 -7.15
CA HIS A 366 4.97 -22.64 -6.59
C HIS A 366 4.31 -22.80 -5.22
N GLN A 367 4.04 -21.69 -4.53
CA GLN A 367 3.36 -21.66 -3.24
C GLN A 367 2.14 -20.75 -3.32
N ALA A 368 1.01 -21.17 -2.74
CA ALA A 368 -0.18 -20.34 -2.70
C ALA A 368 0.14 -19.01 -1.99
N GLN A 369 -0.09 -17.90 -2.69
CA GLN A 369 0.20 -16.56 -2.21
C GLN A 369 -1.04 -16.00 -1.50
N LEU A 370 -1.38 -16.57 -0.35
CA LEU A 370 -2.47 -16.06 0.48
C LEU A 370 -1.92 -15.02 1.45
N LEU A 371 -2.62 -13.89 1.58
CA LEU A 371 -2.36 -12.85 2.58
C LEU A 371 -0.94 -12.26 2.50
N GLN A 372 -0.51 -11.85 1.31
CA GLN A 372 0.84 -11.34 1.11
C GLN A 372 1.08 -9.99 1.82
N ARG A 373 -0.01 -9.24 2.09
CA ARG A 373 -0.02 -7.91 2.72
C ARG A 373 0.98 -6.97 2.04
N PRO A 374 0.82 -6.70 0.74
CA PRO A 374 1.73 -5.84 0.00
C PRO A 374 1.74 -4.43 0.59
N SER A 375 2.94 -3.88 0.77
CA SER A 375 3.15 -2.53 1.30
C SER A 375 3.65 -1.57 0.23
N ILE A 376 3.41 -0.27 0.42
CA ILE A 376 3.69 0.78 -0.56
C ILE A 376 4.40 1.98 0.08
N SER A 377 5.35 2.59 -0.65
CA SER A 377 5.94 3.88 -0.24
C SER A 377 4.94 5.02 -0.38
N ASP A 378 5.12 6.10 0.37
CA ASP A 378 4.16 7.20 0.42
C ASP A 378 3.96 7.92 -0.92
N ASP A 379 5.01 7.95 -1.74
CA ASP A 379 4.96 8.52 -3.09
C ASP A 379 4.33 7.56 -4.13
N GLY A 380 3.93 6.36 -3.71
CA GLY A 380 3.37 5.31 -4.54
C GLY A 380 4.35 4.69 -5.53
N SER A 381 5.65 5.01 -5.44
CA SER A 381 6.64 4.59 -6.44
C SER A 381 7.20 3.20 -6.21
N LEU A 382 7.19 2.69 -4.97
CA LEU A 382 7.73 1.38 -4.61
C LEU A 382 6.68 0.52 -3.92
N VAL A 383 6.62 -0.75 -4.31
CA VAL A 383 5.77 -1.77 -3.68
C VAL A 383 6.65 -2.89 -3.17
N ALA A 384 6.46 -3.30 -1.92
CA ALA A 384 7.07 -4.49 -1.37
C ALA A 384 6.05 -5.63 -1.23
N PHE A 385 6.44 -6.82 -1.67
CA PHE A 385 5.58 -8.00 -1.74
C PHE A 385 6.43 -9.27 -1.73
N VAL A 386 5.78 -10.44 -1.63
CA VAL A 386 6.46 -11.73 -1.71
C VAL A 386 6.09 -12.48 -2.98
N SER A 387 6.94 -13.38 -3.45
CA SER A 387 6.64 -14.21 -4.61
C SER A 387 7.51 -15.46 -4.61
N SER A 388 6.94 -16.57 -5.07
CA SER A 388 7.64 -17.82 -5.38
C SER A 388 7.85 -18.02 -6.89
N ALA A 389 7.19 -17.22 -7.75
CA ALA A 389 7.29 -17.30 -9.20
C ALA A 389 8.75 -17.29 -9.73
N ASP A 390 9.07 -18.27 -10.59
CA ASP A 390 10.40 -18.46 -11.19
C ASP A 390 10.95 -17.21 -11.86
N ASN A 391 10.12 -16.47 -12.61
CA ASN A 391 10.59 -15.30 -13.37
C ASN A 391 10.73 -14.03 -12.52
N LEU A 392 10.35 -14.07 -11.25
CA LEU A 392 10.63 -13.03 -10.25
C LEU A 392 11.79 -13.45 -9.33
N SER A 393 11.73 -14.65 -8.76
CA SER A 393 12.75 -15.18 -7.85
C SER A 393 14.04 -15.59 -8.57
N GLY A 394 13.93 -15.89 -9.86
CA GLY A 394 14.98 -16.52 -10.66
C GLY A 394 15.22 -17.99 -10.28
N ASN A 395 14.50 -18.56 -9.32
CA ASN A 395 14.78 -19.84 -8.66
C ASN A 395 13.74 -20.91 -9.01
N ARG A 396 14.21 -22.05 -9.56
CA ARG A 396 13.37 -23.23 -9.86
C ARG A 396 12.98 -24.05 -8.62
N ALA A 397 13.49 -23.73 -7.43
CA ALA A 397 13.20 -24.45 -6.19
C ALA A 397 11.91 -23.96 -5.48
N GLY A 398 11.21 -22.95 -6.02
CA GLY A 398 9.87 -22.57 -5.56
C GLY A 398 9.77 -21.90 -4.18
N LEU A 399 10.87 -21.39 -3.62
CA LEU A 399 10.84 -20.66 -2.35
C LEU A 399 10.23 -19.26 -2.51
N GLN A 400 9.36 -18.87 -1.57
CA GLN A 400 8.83 -17.51 -1.46
C GLN A 400 9.95 -16.54 -1.04
N ASN A 401 10.13 -15.44 -1.77
CA ASN A 401 11.14 -14.42 -1.48
C ASN A 401 10.49 -13.04 -1.35
N ALA A 402 11.13 -12.14 -0.60
CA ALA A 402 10.72 -10.73 -0.51
C ALA A 402 11.23 -9.91 -1.70
N PHE A 403 10.39 -9.01 -2.22
CA PHE A 403 10.66 -8.15 -3.36
C PHE A 403 10.35 -6.71 -3.01
N VAL A 404 11.10 -5.81 -3.64
CA VAL A 404 10.73 -4.40 -3.81
C VAL A 404 10.70 -4.14 -5.30
N ARG A 405 9.63 -3.50 -5.76
CA ARG A 405 9.45 -3.15 -7.15
C ARG A 405 9.12 -1.68 -7.28
N ALA A 406 9.86 -0.98 -8.13
CA ALA A 406 9.45 0.32 -8.62
C ALA A 406 8.31 0.18 -9.63
N LEU A 407 7.23 0.94 -9.44
CA LEU A 407 6.28 1.23 -10.51
C LEU A 407 7.00 2.08 -11.55
N LEU A 408 7.05 1.57 -12.78
CA LEU A 408 7.81 2.20 -13.85
C LEU A 408 7.02 3.39 -14.43
N PRO A 409 7.71 4.41 -14.98
CA PRO A 409 7.03 5.49 -15.68
C PRO A 409 6.26 4.95 -16.89
N ALA A 410 5.33 5.75 -17.38
CA ALA A 410 4.54 5.38 -18.55
C ALA A 410 5.44 5.12 -19.77
N PRO A 411 5.16 4.06 -20.55
CA PRO A 411 5.97 3.68 -21.68
C PRO A 411 5.87 4.69 -22.83
N VAL A 412 6.95 4.84 -23.60
CA VAL A 412 6.99 5.80 -24.72
C VAL A 412 6.13 5.31 -25.88
N THR A 413 4.91 5.83 -25.98
CA THR A 413 3.93 5.48 -27.01
C THR A 413 3.60 6.68 -27.90
N LYS A 414 3.33 6.43 -29.18
CA LYS A 414 2.95 7.43 -30.19
C LYS A 414 1.68 7.02 -30.92
N ALA A 415 0.90 8.00 -31.40
CA ALA A 415 -0.21 7.77 -32.32
C ALA A 415 0.14 8.13 -33.77
N SER A 416 -0.50 7.47 -34.73
CA SER A 416 -0.34 7.74 -36.16
C SER A 416 -0.93 9.09 -36.55
N HIS A 417 -0.16 9.91 -37.27
CA HIS A 417 -0.67 11.16 -37.85
C HIS A 417 -1.74 10.94 -38.94
N ARG A 418 -1.82 9.72 -39.50
CA ARG A 418 -2.83 9.34 -40.47
C ARG A 418 -3.98 8.63 -39.76
N VAL A 419 -5.21 8.98 -40.15
CA VAL A 419 -6.44 8.27 -39.75
C VAL A 419 -7.10 7.69 -41.00
N LEU A 420 -7.35 6.40 -40.97
CA LEU A 420 -8.07 5.71 -42.04
C LEU A 420 -9.56 5.75 -41.74
N PHE A 421 -10.37 5.76 -42.80
CA PHE A 421 -11.81 5.64 -42.67
C PHE A 421 -12.26 4.34 -43.34
N LEU A 422 -12.57 3.33 -42.53
CA LEU A 422 -12.90 1.97 -42.97
C LEU A 422 -14.33 1.62 -42.56
N LYS A 423 -15.17 1.30 -43.54
CA LYS A 423 -16.57 0.86 -43.33
C LYS A 423 -17.37 1.77 -42.38
N GLY A 424 -17.16 3.09 -42.41
CA GLY A 424 -17.87 4.05 -41.55
C GLY A 424 -17.18 4.41 -40.24
N HIS A 425 -15.99 3.86 -39.96
CA HIS A 425 -15.26 4.06 -38.72
C HIS A 425 -13.89 4.71 -38.95
N ALA A 426 -13.51 5.63 -38.06
CA ALA A 426 -12.17 6.18 -38.01
C ALA A 426 -11.23 5.17 -37.33
N VAL A 427 -10.06 4.94 -37.91
CA VAL A 427 -9.04 4.03 -37.39
C VAL A 427 -7.74 4.79 -37.17
N ILE A 428 -7.24 4.74 -35.95
CA ILE A 428 -5.96 5.32 -35.51
C ILE A 428 -5.05 4.18 -35.10
N ALA A 429 -3.75 4.30 -35.36
CA ALA A 429 -2.79 3.31 -34.92
C ALA A 429 -1.91 3.87 -33.79
N PHE A 430 -1.74 3.12 -32.70
CA PHE A 430 -0.82 3.42 -31.62
C PHE A 430 0.39 2.49 -31.68
N PHE A 431 1.59 3.03 -31.51
CA PHE A 431 2.82 2.25 -31.59
C PHE A 431 3.76 2.62 -30.47
N SER A 432 4.48 1.62 -29.97
CA SER A 432 5.52 1.76 -28.97
C SER A 432 6.70 0.86 -29.34
N HIS A 433 7.91 1.35 -29.11
CA HIS A 433 9.12 0.52 -29.10
C HIS A 433 9.46 0.03 -27.69
N ASP A 434 8.76 0.55 -26.69
CA ASP A 434 8.89 0.12 -25.31
C ASP A 434 8.20 -1.24 -25.13
N PRO A 435 8.92 -2.31 -24.74
CA PRO A 435 8.35 -3.64 -24.55
C PRO A 435 7.37 -3.72 -23.38
N GLN A 436 7.31 -2.71 -22.51
CA GLN A 436 6.37 -2.62 -21.39
C GLN A 436 5.03 -1.99 -21.78
N ALA A 437 4.94 -1.46 -22.99
CA ALA A 437 3.71 -0.85 -23.47
C ALA A 437 2.59 -1.88 -23.57
N GLY A 438 1.48 -1.56 -22.94
CA GLY A 438 0.23 -2.28 -23.01
C GLY A 438 -0.89 -1.42 -23.60
N PRO A 439 -2.15 -1.87 -23.45
CA PRO A 439 -3.31 -1.10 -23.85
C PRO A 439 -3.36 0.27 -23.16
N LEU A 440 -3.67 1.30 -23.95
CA LEU A 440 -3.79 2.69 -23.49
C LEU A 440 -5.16 2.91 -22.86
N LEU A 441 -5.27 3.90 -21.97
CA LEU A 441 -6.58 4.42 -21.56
C LEU A 441 -7.02 5.46 -22.57
N CYS A 442 -8.18 5.26 -23.15
CA CYS A 442 -8.73 6.14 -24.16
C CYS A 442 -10.01 6.80 -23.67
N ARG A 443 -10.12 8.09 -23.93
CA ARG A 443 -11.35 8.86 -23.72
C ARG A 443 -11.67 9.65 -24.98
N LEU A 444 -12.75 9.26 -25.64
CA LEU A 444 -13.26 9.94 -26.83
C LEU A 444 -14.31 10.97 -26.40
N ASP A 445 -14.04 12.24 -26.67
CA ASP A 445 -14.88 13.37 -26.27
C ASP A 445 -15.23 13.31 -24.77
N HIS A 446 -16.53 13.19 -24.45
CA HIS A 446 -17.05 13.08 -23.09
C HIS A 446 -17.50 11.65 -22.74
N GLN A 447 -17.11 10.64 -23.53
CA GLN A 447 -17.43 9.25 -23.25
C GLN A 447 -16.62 8.73 -22.05
N PRO A 448 -17.08 7.64 -21.40
CA PRO A 448 -16.29 6.94 -20.39
C PRO A 448 -14.91 6.49 -20.90
N VAL A 449 -13.97 6.31 -19.98
CA VAL A 449 -12.65 5.76 -20.30
C VAL A 449 -12.81 4.30 -20.74
N ALA A 450 -12.13 3.93 -21.82
CA ALA A 450 -12.07 2.57 -22.34
C ALA A 450 -10.63 2.19 -22.69
N LEU A 451 -10.33 0.90 -22.82
CA LEU A 451 -9.01 0.46 -23.27
C LEU A 451 -8.88 0.55 -24.79
N CYS A 452 -7.76 1.10 -25.27
CA CYS A 452 -7.34 1.03 -26.67
C CYS A 452 -6.16 0.08 -26.83
N PRO A 453 -6.18 -0.85 -27.81
CA PRO A 453 -5.02 -1.69 -28.07
C PRO A 453 -3.85 -0.88 -28.64
N LEU A 454 -2.63 -1.35 -28.38
CA LEU A 454 -1.50 -1.03 -29.25
C LEU A 454 -1.74 -1.64 -30.64
N GLY A 455 -1.36 -0.92 -31.68
CA GLY A 455 -1.73 -1.22 -33.06
C GLY A 455 -2.99 -0.47 -33.47
N LEU A 456 -3.83 -1.09 -34.29
CA LEU A 456 -5.03 -0.47 -34.86
C LEU A 456 -6.15 -0.38 -33.82
N THR A 457 -6.59 0.84 -33.54
CA THR A 457 -7.78 1.15 -32.75
C THR A 457 -8.88 1.65 -33.68
N VAL A 458 -10.01 0.92 -33.71
CA VAL A 458 -11.22 1.32 -34.45
C VAL A 458 -12.12 2.10 -33.52
N LEU A 459 -12.41 3.35 -33.87
CA LEU A 459 -13.32 4.20 -33.11
C LEU A 459 -14.79 3.87 -33.43
N PRO A 460 -15.72 4.12 -32.50
CA PRO A 460 -17.15 4.05 -32.80
C PRO A 460 -17.52 4.99 -33.96
N ALA A 461 -18.69 4.77 -34.55
CA ALA A 461 -19.16 5.60 -35.66
C ALA A 461 -19.29 7.07 -35.21
N LEU A 462 -18.50 7.95 -35.82
CA LEU A 462 -18.44 9.37 -35.49
C LEU A 462 -19.38 10.18 -36.38
N ARG A 463 -20.08 11.15 -35.79
CA ARG A 463 -20.91 12.09 -36.54
C ARG A 463 -20.02 13.09 -37.30
N PRO A 464 -20.52 13.74 -38.37
CA PRO A 464 -19.79 14.87 -38.97
C PRO A 464 -19.56 15.97 -37.93
N GLY A 465 -18.31 16.40 -37.79
CA GLY A 465 -17.91 17.36 -36.75
C GLY A 465 -16.50 17.11 -36.20
N PRO A 466 -16.06 17.99 -35.27
CA PRO A 466 -14.82 17.81 -34.53
C PRO A 466 -15.00 16.81 -33.38
N HIS A 467 -13.97 15.99 -33.16
CA HIS A 467 -13.86 15.02 -32.08
C HIS A 467 -12.44 15.06 -31.49
N VAL A 468 -12.29 14.69 -30.23
CA VAL A 468 -10.98 14.60 -29.56
C VAL A 468 -10.86 13.27 -28.84
N LEU A 469 -9.83 12.51 -29.17
CA LEU A 469 -9.43 11.31 -28.43
C LEU A 469 -8.21 11.64 -27.57
N PHE A 470 -8.36 11.45 -26.26
CA PHE A 470 -7.25 11.43 -25.30
C PHE A 470 -6.82 9.98 -25.11
N ALA A 471 -5.55 9.66 -25.33
CA ALA A 471 -5.00 8.34 -25.12
C ALA A 471 -3.82 8.40 -24.15
N PHE A 472 -3.92 7.74 -23.00
CA PHE A 472 -2.91 7.73 -21.95
C PHE A 472 -2.11 6.42 -22.04
N PRO A 473 -0.82 6.48 -22.43
CA PRO A 473 0.06 5.31 -22.46
C PRO A 473 0.21 4.66 -21.08
N GLY A 474 0.39 3.36 -21.06
CA GLY A 474 0.59 2.57 -19.85
C GLY A 474 0.88 1.11 -20.20
N GLY A 475 0.77 0.23 -19.22
CA GLY A 475 1.19 -1.15 -19.33
C GLY A 475 1.43 -1.80 -17.98
N GLN A 476 1.73 -3.09 -18.01
CA GLN A 476 1.94 -3.91 -16.82
C GLN A 476 3.16 -3.42 -16.02
N GLY A 477 2.97 -3.19 -14.73
CA GLY A 477 4.00 -2.61 -13.86
C GLY A 477 4.39 -1.17 -14.18
N THR A 478 3.63 -0.46 -15.02
CA THR A 478 3.85 0.95 -15.34
C THR A 478 2.67 1.79 -14.87
N ALA A 479 2.93 2.97 -14.33
CA ALA A 479 1.88 3.96 -14.14
C ALA A 479 1.38 4.48 -15.50
N TYR A 480 0.08 4.68 -15.62
CA TYR A 480 -0.46 5.37 -16.81
C TYR A 480 0.01 6.82 -16.85
N ALA A 481 0.29 7.33 -18.05
CA ALA A 481 0.81 8.67 -18.25
C ALA A 481 -0.14 9.71 -17.67
N GLY A 482 0.40 10.71 -16.97
CA GLY A 482 -0.40 11.86 -16.53
C GLY A 482 -0.79 12.80 -17.68
N GLN A 483 -0.03 12.78 -18.77
CA GLN A 483 -0.29 13.59 -19.97
C GLN A 483 -0.69 12.68 -21.15
N PRO A 484 -1.84 12.92 -21.79
CA PRO A 484 -2.31 12.07 -22.89
C PRO A 484 -1.63 12.43 -24.21
N ILE A 485 -1.59 11.45 -25.10
CA ILE A 485 -1.56 11.70 -26.54
C ILE A 485 -2.93 12.28 -26.93
N VAL A 486 -2.95 13.43 -27.59
CA VAL A 486 -4.18 14.09 -28.02
C VAL A 486 -4.33 13.92 -29.52
N VAL A 487 -5.40 13.26 -29.95
CA VAL A 487 -5.76 13.10 -31.37
C VAL A 487 -7.02 13.89 -31.65
N ARG A 488 -6.89 14.98 -32.41
CA ARG A 488 -8.03 15.80 -32.84
C ARG A 488 -8.49 15.30 -34.21
N ILE A 489 -9.74 14.91 -34.33
CA ILE A 489 -10.32 14.27 -35.51
C ILE A 489 -11.41 15.17 -36.07
N LEU A 490 -11.39 15.42 -37.38
CA LEU A 490 -12.44 16.15 -38.07
C LEU A 490 -13.10 15.24 -39.11
N ILE A 491 -14.37 14.94 -38.90
CA ILE A 491 -15.20 14.15 -39.82
C ILE A 491 -15.97 15.09 -40.74
N ARG A 492 -15.76 14.97 -42.06
CA ARG A 492 -16.44 15.80 -43.07
C ARG A 492 -17.23 14.95 -44.04
N ARG A 493 -18.43 15.44 -44.39
CA ARG A 493 -19.20 14.94 -45.53
C ARG A 493 -18.75 15.69 -46.79
N VAL A 494 -18.32 14.95 -47.79
CA VAL A 494 -17.80 15.49 -49.05
C VAL A 494 -18.68 15.00 -50.20
N GLY A 495 -19.25 15.93 -50.98
CA GLY A 495 -20.18 15.65 -52.07
C GLY A 495 -21.66 15.89 -51.73
N ARG A 496 -22.52 16.01 -52.75
CA ARG A 496 -23.98 16.26 -52.63
C ARG A 496 -24.80 15.01 -52.98
N GLY A 497 -25.96 14.84 -52.34
CA GLY A 497 -26.93 13.78 -52.63
C GLY A 497 -26.40 12.35 -52.39
N ARG A 498 -26.84 11.38 -53.19
CA ARG A 498 -26.45 9.95 -53.09
C ARG A 498 -24.94 9.67 -53.29
N ARG A 499 -24.13 10.66 -53.71
CA ARG A 499 -22.67 10.53 -53.90
C ARG A 499 -21.83 11.08 -52.74
N SER A 500 -22.45 11.48 -51.62
CA SER A 500 -21.70 11.98 -50.46
C SER A 500 -20.81 10.90 -49.84
N ARG A 501 -19.50 11.16 -49.68
CA ARG A 501 -18.56 10.30 -48.95
C ARG A 501 -18.14 10.97 -47.64
N ILE A 502 -17.82 10.16 -46.63
CA ILE A 502 -17.30 10.66 -45.36
C ILE A 502 -15.77 10.57 -45.42
N THR A 503 -15.10 11.63 -44.98
CA THR A 503 -13.64 11.67 -44.84
C THR A 503 -13.26 12.06 -43.41
N ALA A 504 -12.13 11.55 -42.94
CA ALA A 504 -11.56 11.87 -41.64
C ALA A 504 -10.17 12.49 -41.82
N LYS A 505 -9.89 13.58 -41.11
CA LYS A 505 -8.53 14.11 -40.93
C LYS A 505 -8.20 14.13 -39.45
N ALA A 506 -6.97 13.85 -39.08
CA ALA A 506 -6.54 14.00 -37.70
C ALA A 506 -5.23 14.76 -37.57
N THR A 507 -5.10 15.45 -36.44
CA THR A 507 -3.82 15.98 -35.96
C THR A 507 -3.50 15.30 -34.63
N VAL A 508 -2.24 14.94 -34.46
CA VAL A 508 -1.74 14.22 -33.28
C VAL A 508 -0.74 15.10 -32.56
N THR A 509 -0.96 15.27 -31.27
CA THR A 509 -0.01 15.86 -30.33
C THR A 509 0.42 14.76 -29.37
N ASN A 510 1.68 14.34 -29.47
CA ASN A 510 2.27 13.41 -28.50
C ASN A 510 2.92 14.22 -27.37
N PRO A 511 2.89 13.75 -26.11
CA PRO A 511 3.65 14.37 -25.04
C PRO A 511 5.15 14.35 -25.36
N SER A 512 5.88 15.41 -25.00
CA SER A 512 7.33 15.47 -25.23
C SER A 512 8.04 14.42 -24.39
N ALA A 513 9.03 13.74 -24.97
CA ALA A 513 9.83 12.72 -24.27
C ALA A 513 10.54 13.27 -23.02
N THR A 514 10.79 14.58 -22.97
CA THR A 514 11.36 15.31 -21.82
C THR A 514 10.36 15.57 -20.69
N ALA A 515 9.05 15.60 -20.95
CA ALA A 515 8.03 15.81 -19.91
C ALA A 515 7.70 14.52 -19.13
N ALA A 516 7.89 13.34 -19.72
CA ALA A 516 7.64 12.05 -19.08
C ALA A 516 8.66 11.71 -17.97
N ALA A 517 9.88 12.27 -18.03
CA ALA A 517 10.94 12.05 -17.04
C ALA A 517 10.91 13.03 -15.85
N ALA A 518 10.19 14.15 -15.95
CA ALA A 518 10.21 15.22 -14.96
C ALA A 518 9.12 15.13 -13.88
N ALA A 519 8.19 14.17 -13.98
CA ALA A 519 7.00 14.11 -13.11
C ALA A 519 7.23 13.46 -11.73
N PHE A 520 8.48 13.20 -11.31
CA PHE A 520 8.79 12.58 -10.01
C PHE A 520 9.98 13.24 -9.27
N GLN A 521 10.31 14.50 -9.57
CA GLN A 521 11.21 15.25 -8.69
C GLN A 521 10.39 15.99 -7.63
N ARG A 522 10.54 15.52 -6.38
CA ARG A 522 10.17 16.07 -5.06
C ARG A 522 9.46 17.43 -5.05
N PRO A 523 8.36 17.61 -4.30
CA PRO A 523 7.95 18.95 -3.90
C PRO A 523 8.99 19.51 -2.92
N GLY A 524 9.72 20.54 -3.36
CA GLY A 524 10.48 21.41 -2.46
C GLY A 524 9.54 22.20 -1.53
N PRO A 525 10.03 22.73 -0.41
CA PRO A 525 9.20 23.28 0.65
C PRO A 525 8.44 24.54 0.21
N VAL A 526 7.22 24.65 0.73
CA VAL A 526 6.28 25.75 0.53
C VAL A 526 6.91 27.08 0.96
N GLY A 527 7.15 27.98 0.00
CA GLY A 527 7.45 29.38 0.25
C GLY A 527 6.16 30.19 0.36
N THR A 528 6.01 30.92 1.46
CA THR A 528 4.92 31.86 1.74
C THR A 528 4.89 33.06 0.78
N PRO A 529 3.71 33.62 0.45
CA PRO A 529 3.58 34.75 -0.46
C PRO A 529 3.97 36.08 0.20
N GLY A 530 4.59 36.95 -0.61
CA GLY A 530 5.28 38.15 -0.16
C GLY A 530 4.42 39.35 0.24
N ALA A 531 5.11 40.31 0.85
CA ALA A 531 4.68 41.70 0.96
C ALA A 531 5.90 42.62 0.72
N GLY A 532 5.72 43.59 -0.18
CA GLY A 532 6.19 44.97 0.02
C GLY A 532 7.68 45.28 -0.13
N SER A 533 8.02 45.80 -1.31
CA SER A 533 9.10 46.73 -1.66
C SER A 533 9.69 47.58 -0.52
N CYS A 534 11.03 47.64 -0.43
CA CYS A 534 11.77 48.90 -0.30
C CYS A 534 13.26 48.70 -0.63
N ALA A 535 13.86 49.71 -1.27
CA ALA A 535 15.17 49.66 -1.91
C ALA A 535 16.31 50.26 -1.05
N ILE A 536 17.55 50.02 -1.51
CA ILE A 536 18.81 50.79 -1.29
C ILE A 536 19.64 50.43 -0.03
N ALA A 537 20.79 49.74 -0.24
CA ALA A 537 22.15 50.32 -0.16
C ALA A 537 23.25 49.24 0.02
N LEU A 538 24.32 49.40 -0.75
CA LEU A 538 25.64 48.76 -0.64
C LEU A 538 26.23 48.79 0.78
N CYS A 539 26.98 47.75 1.16
CA CYS A 539 28.40 47.91 1.50
C CYS A 539 29.16 46.57 1.55
N LEU A 540 30.25 46.53 0.79
CA LEU A 540 31.31 45.52 0.74
C LEU A 540 32.19 45.52 2.00
N ARG A 541 32.89 44.38 2.17
CA ARG A 541 34.13 44.08 2.94
C ARG A 541 33.89 43.18 4.15
N ALA A 542 34.76 42.25 4.53
CA ALA A 542 35.89 41.56 3.90
C ALA A 542 36.21 40.41 4.88
N TYR A 543 36.66 39.25 4.38
CA TYR A 543 37.37 38.26 5.20
C TYR A 543 38.70 38.85 5.71
N PRO A 544 39.21 38.38 6.87
CA PRO A 544 40.22 37.33 6.76
C PRO A 544 40.14 36.20 7.79
N THR A 545 40.75 35.10 7.36
CA THR A 545 41.26 33.91 8.04
C THR A 545 42.13 34.19 9.27
N GLU A 546 42.07 33.36 10.31
CA GLU A 546 43.15 32.43 10.67
C GLU A 546 42.85 31.59 11.93
N ALA A 547 43.54 30.45 11.99
CA ALA A 547 43.47 29.37 12.95
C ALA A 547 44.12 29.70 14.30
N ALA A 548 43.74 28.95 15.34
CA ALA A 548 44.62 28.10 16.15
C ALA A 548 43.99 27.76 17.51
N THR A 549 44.04 26.47 17.85
CA THR A 549 43.94 25.95 19.22
C THR A 549 45.06 26.50 20.10
N PRO A 550 44.91 26.44 21.45
CA PRO A 550 45.64 25.39 22.14
C PRO A 550 44.91 24.74 23.33
N SER A 551 45.45 23.58 23.66
CA SER A 551 45.25 22.70 24.81
C SER A 551 45.32 23.36 26.19
N GLY A 552 44.53 22.80 27.10
CA GLY A 552 44.73 22.73 28.55
C GLY A 552 44.06 21.46 29.06
#